data_AF-A0A4P8XH31-F1
#
_entry.id   AF-A0A4P8XH31-F1
#
_cell.length_a   1.000
_cell.length_b   1.000
_cell.length_c   1.000
_cell.angle_alpha   90.00
_cell.angle_beta   90.00
_cell.angle_gamma   90.00
#
_symmetry.space_group_name_H-M   'P 1'
#
loop_
_entity.id
_entity.type
_entity.pdbx_description
1 polymer ?
#
loop_
_entity_poly.entity_id
_entity_poly.type
_entity_poly.pdbx_seq_one_letter_code
_entity_poly.pdbx_strand_id
1 'polypeptide(L)'
;MLVQRIYVDAFLKQLGQGMSAPLVVLGSDQMRYILKNQRVSLQGQLKVWDCMFLNELLTTMIAEYLHVPTPPAAIAELDKRILENGPTLRFAHRFTEGIHFASLEIPDREENLLENYEQLRAMGKPYVNRTWNSFFSNIINVDDIPKIIAMDLLIGNFDRYNNSGNLIVAQTNEGRMVFSIDHGHAFFGPVWDTNKMAILRSVNTPQFVPHFISGLQQPTQGGWLNGMGRVFRAIQENIDLTNPSDHSFLSVIYEIECLSEATLDGWFSEIPDEWYVDKANQIGLMKHFLLHQKNNLRAIIQQMAEREAFINFRGGMLQWKGLRAGTV
;
A
#
# COMPACT_ATOMS: atom_id res chain seq x y z
N MET A 1 -17.17 -8.23 -6.53
CA MET A 1 -16.87 -8.40 -5.10
C MET A 1 -17.57 -7.28 -4.38
N LEU A 2 -18.25 -7.55 -3.28
CA LEU A 2 -19.09 -6.57 -2.59
C LEU A 2 -18.35 -6.11 -1.33
N VAL A 3 -18.00 -4.83 -1.28
CA VAL A 3 -17.30 -4.25 -0.12
C VAL A 3 -18.26 -4.22 1.06
N GLN A 4 -17.82 -4.75 2.20
CA GLN A 4 -18.65 -4.80 3.41
C GLN A 4 -19.01 -3.39 3.88
N ARG A 5 -20.27 -3.18 4.28
CA ARG A 5 -20.73 -1.97 4.94
C ARG A 5 -21.07 -2.28 6.39
N ILE A 6 -20.59 -1.45 7.31
CA ILE A 6 -20.80 -1.60 8.75
C ILE A 6 -21.22 -0.28 9.38
N TYR A 7 -21.98 -0.35 10.47
CA TYR A 7 -22.15 0.79 11.38
C TYR A 7 -21.09 0.74 12.47
N VAL A 8 -20.59 1.90 12.89
CA VAL A 8 -19.70 1.99 14.06
C VAL A 8 -20.54 1.99 15.33
N ASP A 9 -20.42 0.92 16.13
CA ASP A 9 -21.15 0.76 17.38
C ASP A 9 -20.43 1.45 18.55
N ALA A 10 -19.11 1.36 18.60
CA ALA A 10 -18.32 1.91 19.70
C ALA A 10 -16.88 2.26 19.30
N PHE A 11 -16.35 3.29 19.96
CA PHE A 11 -14.92 3.58 19.95
C PHE A 11 -14.21 2.75 21.03
N LEU A 12 -13.11 2.08 20.66
CA LEU A 12 -12.34 1.24 21.58
C LEU A 12 -11.05 1.92 22.05
N LYS A 13 -10.18 2.32 21.11
CA LYS A 13 -8.90 2.98 21.43
C LYS A 13 -8.33 3.72 20.23
N GLN A 14 -7.43 4.68 20.48
CA GLN A 14 -6.63 5.29 19.43
C GLN A 14 -5.39 4.44 19.15
N LEU A 15 -4.99 4.34 17.88
CA LEU A 15 -3.65 3.87 17.54
C LEU A 15 -2.70 5.08 17.57
N GLY A 16 -1.72 5.05 18.48
CA GLY A 16 -0.72 6.13 18.63
C GLY A 16 0.27 6.26 17.45
N GLN A 17 0.05 5.53 16.35
CA GLN A 17 0.94 5.48 15.18
C GLN A 17 0.16 5.83 13.91
N GLY A 18 0.77 6.62 13.03
CA GLY A 18 0.20 7.06 11.74
C GLY A 18 -0.27 8.51 11.73
N MET A 19 0.04 9.23 10.65
CA MET A 19 -0.28 10.66 10.47
C MET A 19 -1.78 10.97 10.49
N SER A 20 -2.62 10.00 10.13
CA SER A 20 -4.09 10.12 10.14
C SER A 20 -4.74 9.84 11.50
N ALA A 21 -3.95 9.53 12.54
CA ALA A 21 -4.44 9.17 13.87
C ALA A 21 -5.59 8.13 13.85
N PRO A 22 -5.37 6.95 13.24
CA PRO A 22 -6.41 5.94 13.09
C PRO A 22 -6.93 5.43 14.43
N LEU A 23 -8.17 4.97 14.43
CA LEU A 23 -8.89 4.51 15.62
C LEU A 23 -9.24 3.03 15.50
N VAL A 24 -9.24 2.33 16.61
CA VAL A 24 -9.88 1.01 16.72
C VAL A 24 -11.33 1.21 17.15
N VAL A 25 -12.25 0.69 16.35
CA VAL A 25 -13.69 0.74 16.57
C VAL A 25 -14.31 -0.65 16.54
N LEU A 26 -15.48 -0.80 17.18
CA LEU A 26 -16.32 -1.98 17.08
C LEU A 26 -17.38 -1.75 16.00
N GLY A 27 -17.45 -2.64 15.02
CA GLY A 27 -18.50 -2.64 14.00
C GLY A 27 -19.77 -3.32 14.48
N SER A 28 -20.88 -3.05 13.79
CA SER A 28 -22.19 -3.69 14.03
C SER A 28 -22.20 -5.21 13.90
N ASP A 29 -21.19 -5.77 13.23
CA ASP A 29 -20.93 -7.21 13.10
C ASP A 29 -20.10 -7.79 14.26
N GLN A 30 -19.84 -6.99 15.30
CA GLN A 30 -19.02 -7.32 16.47
C GLN A 30 -17.53 -7.54 16.17
N MET A 31 -17.07 -7.17 14.97
CA MET A 31 -15.66 -7.23 14.61
C MET A 31 -14.96 -5.90 14.91
N ARG A 32 -13.64 -5.96 15.09
CA ARG A 32 -12.81 -4.77 15.34
C ARG A 32 -12.20 -4.25 14.05
N TYR A 33 -12.26 -2.94 13.87
CA TYR A 33 -11.79 -2.28 12.68
C TYR A 33 -10.85 -1.13 13.00
N ILE A 34 -9.88 -0.93 12.11
CA ILE A 34 -9.04 0.26 12.04
C ILE A 34 -9.76 1.28 11.16
N LEU A 35 -10.37 2.28 11.80
CA LEU A 35 -11.04 3.39 11.15
C LEU A 35 -10.05 4.51 10.81
N LYS A 36 -10.01 4.91 9.54
CA LYS A 36 -9.08 5.94 9.04
C LYS A 36 -9.75 7.32 8.98
N ASN A 37 -8.94 8.38 9.06
CA ASN A 37 -9.38 9.77 8.89
C ASN A 37 -8.63 10.48 7.76
N GLN A 38 -9.33 11.25 6.94
CA GLN A 38 -8.74 12.10 5.89
C GLN A 38 -8.31 13.47 6.39
N ARG A 39 -8.75 13.91 7.57
CA ARG A 39 -8.39 15.21 8.14
C ARG A 39 -7.19 15.06 9.07
N VAL A 40 -6.05 15.56 8.64
CA VAL A 40 -4.78 15.40 9.35
C VAL A 40 -4.22 16.76 9.80
N SER A 41 -3.50 16.77 10.91
CA SER A 41 -2.77 17.95 11.37
C SER A 41 -1.29 17.75 11.10
N LEU A 42 -0.73 18.57 10.21
CA LEU A 42 0.69 18.53 9.85
C LEU A 42 1.33 19.87 10.24
N GLN A 43 2.26 19.84 11.20
CA GLN A 43 2.94 21.03 11.72
C GLN A 43 1.97 22.14 12.19
N GLY A 44 0.83 21.75 12.77
CA GLY A 44 -0.21 22.68 13.23
C GLY A 44 -1.13 23.22 12.14
N GLN A 45 -0.92 22.84 10.87
CA GLN A 45 -1.83 23.15 9.77
C GLN A 45 -2.76 21.98 9.48
N LEU A 46 -4.05 22.28 9.37
CA LEU A 46 -5.05 21.30 8.94
C LEU A 46 -4.88 21.04 7.45
N LYS A 47 -4.72 19.76 7.08
CA LYS A 47 -4.73 19.29 5.70
C LYS A 47 -5.81 18.23 5.53
N VAL A 48 -6.37 18.18 4.32
CA VAL A 48 -7.36 17.17 3.93
C VAL A 48 -6.72 16.28 2.87
N TRP A 49 -6.74 14.99 3.13
CA TRP A 49 -6.26 13.92 2.26
C TRP A 49 -7.43 13.31 1.50
N ASP A 50 -8.01 14.12 0.62
CA ASP A 50 -9.29 13.86 -0.07
C ASP A 50 -9.29 12.62 -0.98
N CYS A 51 -8.13 12.10 -1.40
CA CYS A 51 -8.03 10.84 -2.15
C CYS A 51 -7.75 9.62 -1.27
N MET A 52 -7.45 9.78 0.03
CA MET A 52 -6.95 8.67 0.84
C MET A 52 -7.91 7.47 0.89
N PHE A 53 -9.21 7.69 1.11
CA PHE A 53 -10.17 6.58 1.18
C PHE A 53 -10.35 5.88 -0.17
N LEU A 54 -10.41 6.65 -1.26
CA LEU A 54 -10.42 6.10 -2.62
C LEU A 54 -9.19 5.24 -2.86
N ASN A 55 -8.00 5.76 -2.57
CA ASN A 55 -6.73 5.05 -2.73
C ASN A 55 -6.70 3.74 -1.92
N GLU A 56 -7.11 3.78 -0.65
CA GLU A 56 -7.15 2.59 0.24
C GLU A 56 -8.08 1.51 -0.31
N LEU A 57 -9.31 1.87 -0.68
CA LEU A 57 -10.29 0.89 -1.16
C LEU A 57 -9.93 0.33 -2.53
N LEU A 58 -9.51 1.18 -3.46
CA LEU A 58 -9.05 0.72 -4.77
C LEU A 58 -7.84 -0.21 -4.66
N THR A 59 -6.89 0.13 -3.78
CA THR A 59 -5.72 -0.73 -3.55
C THR A 59 -6.11 -2.04 -2.90
N THR A 60 -7.09 -2.07 -1.99
CA THR A 60 -7.60 -3.32 -1.41
C THR A 60 -8.21 -4.22 -2.48
N MET A 61 -8.98 -3.66 -3.42
CA MET A 61 -9.55 -4.44 -4.53
C MET A 61 -8.46 -4.99 -5.48
N ILE A 62 -7.40 -4.21 -5.72
CA ILE A 62 -6.22 -4.67 -6.48
C ILE A 62 -5.50 -5.78 -5.70
N ALA A 63 -5.31 -5.61 -4.39
CA ALA A 63 -4.64 -6.58 -3.53
C ALA A 63 -5.37 -7.93 -3.53
N GLU A 64 -6.69 -7.91 -3.40
CA GLU A 64 -7.51 -9.12 -3.46
C GLU A 64 -7.40 -9.83 -4.82
N TYR A 65 -7.43 -9.06 -5.92
CA TYR A 65 -7.26 -9.60 -7.26
C TYR A 65 -5.89 -10.24 -7.48
N LEU A 66 -4.84 -9.71 -6.86
CA LEU A 66 -3.47 -10.22 -6.94
C LEU A 66 -3.12 -11.20 -5.81
N HIS A 67 -4.08 -11.53 -4.94
CA HIS A 67 -3.86 -12.35 -3.75
C HIS A 67 -2.69 -11.83 -2.88
N VAL A 68 -2.62 -10.51 -2.72
CA VAL A 68 -1.69 -9.84 -1.79
C VAL A 68 -2.33 -9.86 -0.39
N PRO A 69 -1.59 -10.26 0.66
CA PRO A 69 -2.12 -10.31 2.02
C PRO A 69 -2.39 -8.89 2.54
N THR A 70 -3.66 -8.48 2.56
CA THR A 70 -4.13 -7.23 3.19
C THR A 70 -5.30 -7.53 4.12
N PRO A 71 -5.50 -6.75 5.19
CA PRO A 71 -6.72 -6.87 5.98
C PRO A 71 -7.95 -6.54 5.11
N PRO A 72 -9.06 -7.28 5.23
CA PRO A 72 -10.30 -6.95 4.53
C PRO A 72 -10.75 -5.52 4.79
N ALA A 73 -11.23 -4.83 3.76
CA ALA A 73 -11.77 -3.47 3.87
C ALA A 73 -13.28 -3.47 4.14
N ALA A 74 -13.71 -2.40 4.81
CA ALA A 74 -15.11 -2.07 5.02
C ALA A 74 -15.35 -0.57 4.82
N ILE A 75 -16.56 -0.22 4.40
CA ILE A 75 -17.08 1.14 4.45
C ILE A 75 -17.83 1.27 5.78
N ALA A 76 -17.28 2.06 6.69
CA ALA A 76 -17.83 2.24 8.02
C ALA A 76 -18.62 3.54 8.12
N GLU A 77 -19.87 3.45 8.55
CA GLU A 77 -20.73 4.61 8.78
C GLU A 77 -20.59 5.08 10.24
N LEU A 78 -20.13 6.32 10.41
CA LEU A 78 -19.95 6.95 11.70
C LEU A 78 -21.09 7.93 11.97
N ASP A 79 -21.99 7.54 12.88
CA ASP A 79 -23.14 8.34 13.30
C ASP A 79 -22.71 9.48 14.24
N LYS A 80 -23.37 10.63 14.11
CA LYS A 80 -23.16 11.80 14.96
C LYS A 80 -23.23 11.50 16.46
N ARG A 81 -24.10 10.59 16.88
CA ARG A 81 -24.27 10.17 18.29
C ARG A 81 -22.98 9.60 18.87
N ILE A 82 -22.20 8.86 18.09
CA ILE A 82 -20.90 8.33 18.51
C ILE A 82 -19.91 9.48 18.76
N LEU A 83 -19.93 10.50 17.89
CA LEU A 83 -19.08 11.69 18.02
C LEU A 83 -19.50 12.59 19.19
N GLU A 84 -20.80 12.71 19.46
CA GLU A 84 -21.35 13.47 20.59
C GLU A 84 -21.01 12.81 21.93
N ASN A 85 -21.01 11.47 21.98
CA ASN A 85 -20.64 10.68 23.16
C ASN A 85 -19.12 10.55 23.36
N GLY A 86 -18.31 10.96 22.38
CA GLY A 86 -16.85 10.92 22.43
C GLY A 86 -16.20 12.23 22.01
N PRO A 87 -16.19 13.28 22.86
CA PRO A 87 -15.69 14.61 22.50
C PRO A 87 -14.26 14.59 21.94
N THR A 88 -13.40 13.71 22.45
CA THR A 88 -12.02 13.54 21.97
C THR A 88 -11.97 13.14 20.48
N LEU A 89 -12.93 12.34 19.99
CA LEU A 89 -13.03 11.94 18.58
C LEU A 89 -13.20 13.14 17.65
N ARG A 90 -14.04 14.09 18.07
CA ARG A 90 -14.34 15.30 17.29
C ARG A 90 -13.26 16.37 17.44
N PHE A 91 -12.80 16.63 18.67
CA PHE A 91 -11.92 17.76 18.96
C PHE A 91 -10.44 17.43 18.77
N ALA A 92 -10.00 16.26 19.20
CA ALA A 92 -8.61 15.83 19.06
C ALA A 92 -8.38 15.08 17.74
N HIS A 93 -9.28 14.15 17.39
CA HIS A 93 -9.07 13.26 16.24
C HIS A 93 -9.75 13.73 14.95
N ARG A 94 -10.55 14.81 15.02
CA ARG A 94 -11.15 15.49 13.86
C ARG A 94 -12.00 14.59 12.95
N PHE A 95 -12.59 13.53 13.51
CA PHE A 95 -13.56 12.72 12.78
C PHE A 95 -14.84 13.52 12.53
N THR A 96 -15.52 13.19 11.44
CA THR A 96 -16.83 13.74 11.07
C THR A 96 -17.84 12.64 10.90
N GLU A 97 -19.10 13.01 11.01
CA GLU A 97 -20.19 12.13 10.62
C GLU A 97 -20.07 11.79 9.13
N GLY A 98 -20.47 10.57 8.76
CA GLY A 98 -20.48 10.08 7.39
C GLY A 98 -19.75 8.75 7.22
N ILE A 99 -19.40 8.44 5.98
CA ILE A 99 -18.75 7.18 5.62
C ILE A 99 -17.23 7.31 5.58
N HIS A 100 -16.56 6.38 6.26
CA HIS A 100 -15.12 6.32 6.41
C HIS A 100 -14.59 5.00 5.86
N PHE A 101 -13.34 5.01 5.40
CA PHE A 101 -12.63 3.76 5.15
C PHE A 101 -12.27 3.09 6.49
N ALA A 102 -12.51 1.78 6.56
CA ALA A 102 -12.08 0.92 7.63
C ALA A 102 -11.41 -0.33 7.08
N SER A 103 -10.50 -0.93 7.84
CA SER A 103 -9.99 -2.28 7.56
C SER A 103 -10.07 -3.12 8.81
N LEU A 104 -10.23 -4.43 8.68
CA LEU A 104 -10.26 -5.34 9.82
C LEU A 104 -8.97 -5.20 10.64
N GLU A 105 -9.09 -5.17 11.97
CA GLU A 105 -7.92 -5.18 12.86
C GLU A 105 -7.22 -6.55 12.75
N ILE A 106 -5.91 -6.53 12.49
CA ILE A 106 -5.08 -7.75 12.52
C ILE A 106 -4.74 -8.03 14.00
N PRO A 107 -5.25 -9.13 14.59
CA PRO A 107 -4.92 -9.52 15.95
C PRO A 107 -3.48 -10.03 16.04
N ASP A 108 -2.94 -10.11 17.26
CA ASP A 108 -1.63 -10.71 17.56
C ASP A 108 -0.49 -10.20 16.66
N ARG A 109 -0.59 -8.92 16.29
CA ARG A 109 0.46 -8.20 15.57
C ARG A 109 1.73 -8.21 16.43
N GLU A 110 2.84 -8.54 15.81
CA GLU A 110 4.13 -8.28 16.40
C GLU A 110 4.34 -6.77 16.38
N GLU A 111 4.33 -6.17 17.56
CA GLU A 111 4.78 -4.80 17.68
C GLU A 111 6.25 -4.80 17.30
N ASN A 112 6.54 -4.19 16.14
CA ASN A 112 7.89 -3.80 15.81
C ASN A 112 8.49 -3.17 17.07
N LEU A 113 9.73 -3.53 17.40
CA LEU A 113 10.57 -2.96 18.46
C LEU A 113 10.86 -1.45 18.23
N LEU A 114 9.93 -0.72 17.62
CA LEU A 114 9.99 0.66 17.13
C LEU A 114 10.11 1.64 18.30
N GLU A 115 9.42 1.40 19.43
CA GLU A 115 9.62 2.19 20.66
C GLU A 115 11.05 2.08 21.18
N ASN A 116 11.62 0.87 21.14
CA ASN A 116 13.03 0.67 21.50
C ASN A 116 13.97 1.23 20.44
N TYR A 117 13.62 1.19 19.15
CA TYR A 117 14.51 1.59 18.06
C TYR A 117 14.76 3.11 18.03
N GLU A 118 13.71 3.92 18.11
CA GLU A 118 13.85 5.39 18.10
C GLU A 118 14.50 5.90 19.39
N GLN A 119 14.18 5.30 20.54
CA GLN A 119 14.85 5.60 21.81
C GLN A 119 16.32 5.16 21.82
N LEU A 120 16.65 3.95 21.36
CA LEU A 120 18.04 3.47 21.29
C LEU A 120 18.88 4.28 20.30
N ARG A 121 18.27 4.75 19.20
CA ARG A 121 18.88 5.67 18.25
C ARG A 121 19.15 7.05 18.87
N ALA A 122 18.19 7.59 19.62
CA ALA A 122 18.38 8.82 20.38
C ALA A 122 19.47 8.67 21.46
N MET A 123 19.67 7.46 21.98
CA MET A 123 20.67 7.13 23.00
C MET A 123 22.04 6.73 22.45
N GLY A 124 22.25 6.73 21.12
CA GLY A 124 23.54 6.42 20.49
C GLY A 124 24.06 5.00 20.74
N LYS A 125 23.19 4.04 21.13
CA LYS A 125 23.61 2.68 21.49
C LYS A 125 23.61 1.76 20.26
N PRO A 126 24.73 1.07 19.95
CA PRO A 126 24.85 0.31 18.71
C PRO A 126 24.21 -1.09 18.69
N TYR A 127 23.61 -1.59 19.78
CA TYR A 127 23.13 -2.99 19.81
C TYR A 127 21.90 -3.23 20.70
N VAL A 128 20.73 -3.36 20.07
CA VAL A 128 19.70 -4.41 20.32
C VAL A 128 18.99 -4.63 18.97
N ASN A 129 19.55 -5.50 18.12
CA ASN A 129 19.01 -5.73 16.78
C ASN A 129 18.25 -7.08 16.75
N ARG A 130 16.93 -7.05 16.56
CA ARG A 130 16.41 -7.89 15.47
C ARG A 130 16.59 -7.04 14.22
N THR A 131 17.49 -7.46 13.33
CA THR A 131 17.59 -6.83 12.00
C THR A 131 16.24 -6.93 11.31
N TRP A 132 15.92 -6.04 10.36
CA TRP A 132 14.69 -6.19 9.57
C TRP A 132 14.59 -7.58 8.93
N ASN A 133 15.73 -8.18 8.58
CA ASN A 133 15.81 -9.56 8.11
C ASN A 133 15.31 -10.56 9.16
N SER A 134 15.69 -10.38 10.43
CA SER A 134 15.13 -11.17 11.55
C SER A 134 13.66 -10.83 11.85
N PHE A 135 13.19 -9.64 11.50
CA PHE A 135 11.77 -9.30 11.64
C PHE A 135 10.93 -9.91 10.54
N PHE A 136 11.47 -10.20 9.35
CA PHE A 136 10.73 -10.89 8.29
C PHE A 136 11.11 -12.38 8.18
N SER A 137 11.91 -12.92 9.10
CA SER A 137 12.27 -14.34 9.09
C SER A 137 11.11 -15.23 9.55
N ASN A 138 11.08 -16.46 9.03
CA ASN A 138 10.07 -17.48 9.37
C ASN A 138 8.62 -17.06 9.13
N ILE A 139 8.38 -16.06 8.28
CA ILE A 139 7.03 -15.83 7.76
C ILE A 139 6.67 -17.01 6.85
N ILE A 140 5.41 -17.45 6.88
CA ILE A 140 4.98 -18.62 6.09
C ILE A 140 4.61 -18.24 4.66
N ASN A 141 4.27 -16.97 4.42
CA ASN A 141 3.79 -16.46 3.14
C ASN A 141 4.87 -15.68 2.38
N VAL A 142 6.09 -16.23 2.34
CA VAL A 142 7.25 -15.64 1.66
C VAL A 142 6.98 -15.40 0.18
N ASP A 143 6.25 -16.32 -0.46
CA ASP A 143 5.89 -16.25 -1.88
C ASP A 143 4.92 -15.11 -2.23
N ASP A 144 4.36 -14.42 -1.21
CA ASP A 144 3.55 -13.22 -1.41
C ASP A 144 4.38 -11.93 -1.48
N ILE A 145 5.64 -11.94 -1.04
CA ILE A 145 6.52 -10.76 -1.09
C ILE A 145 6.68 -10.17 -2.50
N PRO A 146 6.90 -10.98 -3.57
CA PRO A 146 6.93 -10.46 -4.94
C PRO A 146 5.63 -9.79 -5.34
N LYS A 147 4.49 -10.26 -4.81
CA LYS A 147 3.17 -9.70 -5.09
C LYS A 147 2.99 -8.33 -4.45
N ILE A 148 3.45 -8.17 -3.20
CA ILE A 148 3.47 -6.87 -2.51
C ILE A 148 4.28 -5.85 -3.32
N ILE A 149 5.50 -6.21 -3.72
CA ILE A 149 6.37 -5.32 -4.51
C ILE A 149 5.73 -5.00 -5.87
N ALA A 150 5.22 -6.00 -6.58
CA ALA A 150 4.59 -5.78 -7.88
C ALA A 150 3.35 -4.87 -7.79
N MET A 151 2.54 -5.04 -6.74
CA MET A 151 1.39 -4.19 -6.46
C MET A 151 1.83 -2.75 -6.15
N ASP A 152 2.85 -2.54 -5.31
CA ASP A 152 3.35 -1.20 -5.01
C ASP A 152 3.89 -0.48 -6.26
N LEU A 153 4.55 -1.20 -7.17
CA LEU A 153 4.99 -0.67 -8.45
C LEU A 153 3.80 -0.36 -9.39
N LEU A 154 2.74 -1.18 -9.37
CA LEU A 154 1.52 -0.96 -10.14
C LEU A 154 0.79 0.31 -9.70
N ILE A 155 0.69 0.55 -8.39
CA ILE A 155 -0.07 1.69 -7.85
C ILE A 155 0.82 2.91 -7.54
N GLY A 156 2.15 2.82 -7.73
CA GLY A 156 3.08 3.90 -7.41
C GLY A 156 3.15 4.22 -5.90
N ASN A 157 3.14 3.19 -5.04
CA ASN A 157 3.21 3.35 -3.59
C ASN A 157 4.64 3.26 -3.07
N PHE A 158 5.36 4.37 -3.11
CA PHE A 158 6.76 4.42 -2.68
C PHE A 158 6.94 4.64 -1.17
N ASP A 159 5.87 4.96 -0.43
CA ASP A 159 5.95 5.17 1.02
C ASP A 159 6.36 3.88 1.77
N ARG A 160 5.94 2.71 1.26
CA ARG A 160 6.19 1.41 1.90
C ARG A 160 7.67 1.10 2.15
N TYR A 161 8.55 1.50 1.24
CA TYR A 161 9.95 1.07 1.28
C TYR A 161 10.75 1.73 2.41
N ASN A 162 10.28 2.87 2.91
CA ASN A 162 10.87 3.60 4.02
C ASN A 162 10.03 3.61 5.29
N ASN A 163 8.74 3.31 5.18
CA ASN A 163 7.82 3.30 6.31
C ASN A 163 7.69 1.90 6.91
N SER A 164 8.41 1.69 8.01
CA SER A 164 8.41 0.47 8.81
C SER A 164 7.05 0.07 9.38
N GLY A 165 6.08 0.97 9.39
CA GLY A 165 4.71 0.70 9.87
C GLY A 165 3.77 0.12 8.81
N ASN A 166 4.14 0.15 7.52
CA ASN A 166 3.24 -0.23 6.43
C ASN A 166 3.28 -1.74 6.10
N LEU A 167 4.14 -2.51 6.79
CA LEU A 167 4.12 -3.96 6.80
C LEU A 167 3.93 -4.44 8.23
N ILE A 168 2.85 -5.18 8.46
CA ILE A 168 2.58 -5.82 9.75
C ILE A 168 3.01 -7.27 9.65
N VAL A 169 3.71 -7.77 10.67
CA VAL A 169 3.84 -9.21 10.89
C VAL A 169 2.95 -9.59 12.06
N ALA A 170 2.18 -10.66 11.92
CA ALA A 170 1.29 -11.13 12.96
C ALA A 170 1.33 -12.66 13.06
N GLN A 171 1.10 -13.17 14.27
CA GLN A 171 0.90 -14.59 14.46
C GLN A 171 -0.54 -14.94 14.09
N THR A 172 -0.71 -15.86 13.14
CA THR A 172 -2.02 -16.41 12.75
C THR A 172 -2.11 -17.87 13.18
N ASN A 173 -3.29 -18.48 12.98
CA ASN A 173 -3.49 -19.91 13.19
C ASN A 173 -2.60 -20.78 12.27
N GLU A 174 -2.22 -20.27 11.10
CA GLU A 174 -1.40 -20.99 10.12
C GLU A 174 0.10 -20.78 10.37
N GLY A 175 0.45 -19.73 11.10
CA GLY A 175 1.83 -19.34 11.36
C GLY A 175 2.02 -17.82 11.30
N ARG A 176 3.28 -17.41 11.35
CA ARG A 176 3.67 -16.00 11.27
C ARG A 176 3.47 -15.50 9.84
N MET A 177 2.64 -14.48 9.63
CA MET A 177 2.35 -13.95 8.30
C MET A 177 2.66 -12.47 8.22
N VAL A 178 3.09 -12.02 7.04
CA VAL A 178 3.22 -10.59 6.73
C VAL A 178 1.98 -10.09 5.98
N PHE A 179 1.54 -8.89 6.34
CA PHE A 179 0.41 -8.19 5.75
C PHE A 179 0.82 -6.79 5.30
N SER A 180 0.34 -6.40 4.14
CA SER A 180 0.46 -5.07 3.58
C SER A 180 -0.68 -4.18 4.08
N ILE A 181 -0.35 -3.01 4.63
CA ILE A 181 -1.34 -2.04 5.10
C ILE A 181 -0.99 -0.62 4.64
N ASP A 182 -1.91 0.31 4.91
CA ASP A 182 -1.75 1.76 4.73
C ASP A 182 -1.42 2.17 3.29
N HIS A 183 -2.41 2.06 2.42
CA HIS A 183 -2.30 2.41 1.00
C HIS A 183 -2.85 3.81 0.70
N GLY A 184 -3.14 4.61 1.72
CA GLY A 184 -3.66 5.97 1.56
C GLY A 184 -2.79 6.88 0.69
N HIS A 185 -1.48 6.62 0.64
CA HIS A 185 -0.50 7.35 -0.17
C HIS A 185 -0.25 6.75 -1.57
N ALA A 186 -0.99 5.72 -1.96
CA ALA A 186 -0.92 5.16 -3.31
C ALA A 186 -1.29 6.22 -4.38
N PHE A 187 -0.93 5.92 -5.63
CA PHE A 187 -1.15 6.80 -6.78
C PHE A 187 -0.54 8.18 -6.56
N PHE A 188 0.72 8.20 -6.11
CA PHE A 188 1.53 9.42 -5.92
C PHE A 188 1.00 10.40 -4.86
N GLY A 189 0.28 9.89 -3.87
CA GLY A 189 -0.10 10.65 -2.68
C GLY A 189 -1.61 10.70 -2.41
N PRO A 190 -1.99 11.23 -1.23
CA PRO A 190 -3.34 11.12 -0.70
C PRO A 190 -4.22 12.34 -1.04
N VAL A 191 -3.73 13.29 -1.85
CA VAL A 191 -4.41 14.53 -2.24
C VAL A 191 -4.64 14.55 -3.74
N TRP A 192 -5.83 14.99 -4.16
CA TRP A 192 -6.15 15.28 -5.56
C TRP A 192 -5.62 16.65 -5.98
N ASP A 193 -4.43 16.68 -6.57
CA ASP A 193 -3.84 17.91 -7.07
C ASP A 193 -3.35 17.80 -8.52
N THR A 194 -2.92 18.93 -9.08
CA THR A 194 -2.41 19.02 -10.45
C THR A 194 -1.15 18.20 -10.67
N ASN A 195 -0.34 17.99 -9.64
CA ASN A 195 0.87 17.17 -9.71
C ASN A 195 0.50 15.68 -9.85
N LYS A 196 -0.39 15.16 -8.99
CA LYS A 196 -0.92 13.80 -9.09
C LYS A 196 -1.55 13.56 -10.46
N MET A 197 -2.41 14.48 -10.93
CA MET A 197 -3.02 14.39 -12.25
C MET A 197 -1.98 14.35 -13.39
N ALA A 198 -0.94 15.18 -13.31
CA ALA A 198 0.12 15.21 -14.32
C ALA A 198 0.91 13.89 -14.38
N ILE A 199 1.26 13.33 -13.21
CA ILE A 199 1.97 12.04 -13.13
C ILE A 199 1.10 10.92 -13.71
N LEU A 200 -0.17 10.81 -13.29
CA LEU A 200 -1.09 9.78 -13.81
C LEU A 200 -1.25 9.84 -15.34
N ARG A 201 -1.29 11.04 -15.93
CA ARG A 201 -1.37 11.24 -17.39
C ARG A 201 -0.09 10.86 -18.13
N SER A 202 1.07 10.98 -17.47
CA SER A 202 2.37 10.79 -18.10
C SER A 202 2.76 9.33 -18.34
N VAL A 203 1.98 8.36 -17.83
CA VAL A 203 2.31 6.91 -17.83
C VAL A 203 2.69 6.32 -19.19
N ASN A 204 2.16 6.88 -20.27
CA ASN A 204 2.41 6.43 -21.65
C ASN A 204 3.51 7.23 -22.37
N THR A 205 4.16 8.17 -21.68
CA THR A 205 5.26 8.95 -22.23
C THR A 205 6.57 8.15 -22.18
N PRO A 206 7.48 8.31 -23.15
CA PRO A 206 8.77 7.61 -23.14
C PRO A 206 9.63 7.91 -21.91
N GLN A 207 9.42 9.07 -21.29
CA GLN A 207 10.16 9.52 -20.12
C GLN A 207 9.62 8.94 -18.82
N PHE A 208 8.42 8.36 -18.81
CA PHE A 208 7.77 7.92 -17.58
C PHE A 208 8.59 6.90 -16.79
N VAL A 209 9.00 5.80 -17.42
CA VAL A 209 9.76 4.74 -16.72
C VAL A 209 11.08 5.28 -16.14
N PRO A 210 11.92 6.04 -16.89
CA PRO A 210 13.08 6.69 -16.30
C PRO A 210 12.77 7.59 -15.09
N HIS A 211 11.69 8.38 -15.14
CA HIS A 211 11.29 9.25 -14.03
C HIS A 211 10.78 8.45 -12.83
N PHE A 212 9.99 7.40 -13.07
CA PHE A 212 9.48 6.49 -12.05
C PHE A 212 10.63 5.81 -11.31
N ILE A 213 11.62 5.28 -12.04
CA ILE A 213 12.82 4.67 -11.46
C ILE A 213 13.64 5.68 -10.66
N SER A 214 13.75 6.93 -11.15
CA SER A 214 14.44 7.99 -10.40
C SER A 214 13.71 8.35 -9.11
N GLY A 215 12.38 8.29 -9.09
CA GLY A 215 11.55 8.49 -7.89
C GLY A 215 11.72 7.39 -6.83
N LEU A 216 12.15 6.19 -7.23
CA LEU A 216 12.52 5.11 -6.30
C LEU A 216 13.89 5.36 -5.63
N GLN A 217 14.75 6.20 -6.22
CA GLN A 217 16.09 6.45 -5.69
C GLN A 217 16.04 7.43 -4.51
N GLN A 218 16.68 7.08 -3.40
CA GLN A 218 16.89 8.05 -2.33
C GLN A 218 17.98 9.07 -2.71
N PRO A 219 17.80 10.37 -2.39
CA PRO A 219 18.76 11.43 -2.73
C PRO A 219 20.19 11.22 -2.19
N THR A 220 20.37 10.33 -1.21
CA THR A 220 21.63 10.17 -0.45
C THR A 220 22.57 9.09 -0.98
N GLN A 221 22.17 8.29 -1.99
CA GLN A 221 22.97 7.13 -2.45
C GLN A 221 23.28 7.11 -3.95
N GLY A 222 23.65 8.25 -4.53
CA GLY A 222 24.48 8.30 -5.75
C GLY A 222 24.03 7.47 -6.96
N GLY A 223 22.72 7.27 -7.15
CA GLY A 223 22.15 6.56 -8.30
C GLY A 223 21.91 5.05 -8.14
N TRP A 224 22.21 4.45 -6.99
CA TRP A 224 22.04 3.00 -6.75
C TRP A 224 20.68 2.71 -6.11
N LEU A 225 19.96 1.67 -6.58
CA LEU A 225 18.64 1.31 -6.01
C LEU A 225 18.73 0.41 -4.77
N ASN A 226 19.92 -0.04 -4.39
CA ASN A 226 20.20 -0.69 -3.10
C ASN A 226 19.86 0.19 -1.87
N GLY A 227 19.52 1.46 -2.11
CA GLY A 227 19.10 2.48 -1.14
C GLY A 227 17.58 2.72 -1.05
N MET A 228 16.71 1.90 -1.65
CA MET A 228 15.24 2.09 -1.61
C MET A 228 14.64 2.09 -0.19
N GLY A 229 15.39 1.66 0.82
CA GLY A 229 15.01 1.74 2.23
C GLY A 229 15.30 0.44 2.96
N ARG A 230 15.20 0.47 4.29
CA ARG A 230 15.53 -0.69 5.13
C ARG A 230 14.47 -1.79 5.06
N VAL A 231 13.20 -1.39 4.88
CA VAL A 231 12.09 -2.33 4.70
C VAL A 231 12.26 -3.07 3.38
N PHE A 232 12.46 -2.35 2.28
CA PHE A 232 12.72 -2.95 0.96
C PHE A 232 13.91 -3.92 1.00
N ARG A 233 15.03 -3.51 1.61
CA ARG A 233 16.23 -4.35 1.70
C ARG A 233 15.97 -5.69 2.39
N ALA A 234 15.11 -5.72 3.41
CA ALA A 234 14.81 -6.94 4.13
C ALA A 234 13.84 -7.85 3.38
N ILE A 235 12.84 -7.29 2.71
CA ILE A 235 11.89 -8.10 1.94
C ILE A 235 12.48 -8.58 0.61
N GLN A 236 13.39 -7.84 -0.02
CA GLN A 236 14.01 -8.25 -1.29
C GLN A 236 14.87 -9.52 -1.18
N GLU A 237 15.31 -9.89 0.02
CA GLU A 237 16.02 -11.16 0.26
C GLU A 237 15.16 -12.39 -0.06
N ASN A 238 13.83 -12.21 -0.13
CA ASN A 238 12.86 -13.23 -0.49
C ASN A 238 12.54 -13.26 -2.00
N ILE A 239 13.24 -12.46 -2.81
CA ILE A 239 13.04 -12.42 -4.26
C ILE A 239 14.13 -13.26 -4.93
N ASP A 240 13.73 -14.21 -5.77
CA ASP A 240 14.63 -15.01 -6.61
C ASP A 240 14.65 -14.52 -8.06
N LEU A 241 15.77 -13.93 -8.49
CA LEU A 241 16.07 -13.55 -9.87
C LEU A 241 17.26 -14.32 -10.46
N THR A 242 17.68 -15.43 -9.84
CA THR A 242 18.85 -16.20 -10.29
C THR A 242 18.64 -16.89 -11.63
N ASN A 243 17.40 -17.28 -11.93
CA ASN A 243 16.98 -17.82 -13.21
C ASN A 243 16.09 -16.81 -13.96
N PRO A 244 16.58 -16.18 -15.05
CA PRO A 244 15.79 -15.21 -15.81
C PRO A 244 14.50 -15.77 -16.42
N SER A 245 14.33 -17.09 -16.53
CA SER A 245 13.13 -17.72 -17.11
C SER A 245 12.14 -18.24 -16.05
N ASP A 246 12.55 -18.26 -14.79
CA ASP A 246 11.78 -18.78 -13.66
C ASP A 246 12.12 -17.96 -12.41
N HIS A 247 11.53 -16.77 -12.32
CA HIS A 247 11.81 -15.80 -11.28
C HIS A 247 10.55 -15.39 -10.53
N SER A 248 10.70 -14.83 -9.33
CA SER A 248 9.58 -14.61 -8.40
C SER A 248 8.47 -13.68 -8.92
N PHE A 249 8.75 -12.79 -9.87
CA PHE A 249 7.74 -11.90 -10.45
C PHE A 249 6.86 -12.51 -11.56
N LEU A 250 7.18 -13.73 -12.03
CA LEU A 250 6.63 -14.24 -13.29
C LEU A 250 5.09 -14.38 -13.28
N SER A 251 4.53 -14.95 -12.20
CA SER A 251 3.08 -15.17 -12.10
C SER A 251 2.31 -13.89 -11.82
N VAL A 252 2.76 -13.07 -10.87
CA VAL A 252 2.03 -11.85 -10.52
C VAL A 252 2.04 -10.81 -11.64
N ILE A 253 3.13 -10.68 -12.41
CA ILE A 253 3.14 -9.77 -13.56
C ILE A 253 2.18 -10.23 -14.64
N TYR A 254 2.09 -11.54 -14.88
CA TYR A 254 1.09 -12.08 -15.81
C TYR A 254 -0.35 -11.78 -15.36
N GLU A 255 -0.66 -11.93 -14.07
CA GLU A 255 -1.98 -11.60 -13.50
C GLU A 255 -2.30 -10.10 -13.61
N ILE A 256 -1.33 -9.22 -13.32
CA ILE A 256 -1.46 -7.77 -13.48
C ILE A 256 -1.73 -7.40 -14.94
N GLU A 257 -1.05 -8.03 -15.89
CA GLU A 257 -1.25 -7.76 -17.32
C GLU A 257 -2.64 -8.19 -17.81
N CYS A 258 -3.25 -9.18 -17.16
CA CYS A 258 -4.63 -9.60 -17.42
C CYS A 258 -5.69 -8.61 -16.92
N LEU A 259 -5.30 -7.59 -16.14
CA LEU A 259 -6.22 -6.57 -15.63
C LEU A 259 -6.97 -5.87 -16.78
N SER A 260 -8.30 -5.98 -16.79
CA SER A 260 -9.14 -5.46 -17.87
C SER A 260 -9.82 -4.15 -17.48
N GLU A 261 -10.26 -3.39 -18.48
CA GLU A 261 -11.07 -2.19 -18.24
C GLU A 261 -12.38 -2.52 -17.51
N ALA A 262 -13.04 -3.63 -17.87
CA ALA A 262 -14.26 -4.09 -17.22
C ALA A 262 -14.05 -4.44 -15.74
N THR A 263 -12.89 -5.00 -15.40
CA THR A 263 -12.51 -5.25 -14.00
C THR A 263 -12.39 -3.94 -13.23
N LEU A 264 -11.72 -2.94 -13.82
CA LEU A 264 -11.59 -1.62 -13.21
C LEU A 264 -12.94 -0.91 -13.06
N ASP A 265 -13.83 -1.02 -14.05
CA ASP A 265 -15.17 -0.45 -13.97
C ASP A 265 -15.97 -1.03 -12.80
N GLY A 266 -15.89 -2.36 -12.62
CA GLY A 266 -16.48 -3.03 -11.47
C GLY A 266 -15.92 -2.54 -10.13
N TRP A 267 -14.62 -2.26 -10.05
CA TRP A 267 -14.02 -1.70 -8.82
C TRP A 267 -14.47 -0.27 -8.56
N PHE A 268 -14.41 0.61 -9.57
CA PHE A 268 -14.83 2.00 -9.40
C PHE A 268 -16.34 2.14 -9.13
N SER A 269 -17.18 1.18 -9.51
CA SER A 269 -18.60 1.19 -9.13
C SER A 269 -18.87 0.88 -7.65
N GLU A 270 -17.94 0.23 -6.96
CA GLU A 270 -18.07 -0.08 -5.52
C GLU A 270 -17.63 1.09 -4.62
N ILE A 271 -16.86 2.03 -5.15
CA ILE A 271 -16.34 3.17 -4.39
C ILE A 271 -17.45 4.22 -4.19
N PRO A 272 -17.72 4.67 -2.95
CA PRO A 272 -18.72 5.70 -2.70
C PRO A 272 -18.45 7.02 -3.41
N ASP A 273 -19.51 7.63 -3.96
CA ASP A 273 -19.45 8.90 -4.68
C ASP A 273 -18.86 10.04 -3.84
N GLU A 274 -19.11 10.04 -2.53
CA GLU A 274 -18.62 11.06 -1.58
C GLU A 274 -17.09 11.05 -1.40
N TRP A 275 -16.41 9.97 -1.79
CA TRP A 275 -14.95 9.88 -1.70
C TRP A 275 -14.24 10.44 -2.93
N TYR A 276 -14.99 10.85 -3.96
CA TYR A 276 -14.44 11.53 -5.12
C TYR A 276 -14.47 13.05 -4.94
N VAL A 277 -13.41 13.70 -5.41
CA VAL A 277 -13.32 15.16 -5.59
C VAL A 277 -13.88 15.56 -6.95
N ASP A 278 -13.52 14.81 -7.99
CA ASP A 278 -13.92 15.00 -9.38
C ASP A 278 -14.09 13.61 -10.03
N LYS A 279 -15.24 12.98 -9.75
CA LYS A 279 -15.48 11.55 -10.00
C LYS A 279 -15.12 11.11 -11.42
N ALA A 280 -15.66 11.79 -12.43
CA ALA A 280 -15.47 11.37 -13.82
C ALA A 280 -14.00 11.45 -14.25
N ASN A 281 -13.32 12.54 -13.92
CA ASN A 281 -11.91 12.75 -14.27
C ASN A 281 -10.98 11.84 -13.44
N GLN A 282 -11.25 11.66 -12.14
CA GLN A 282 -10.47 10.75 -11.28
C GLN A 282 -10.55 9.31 -11.78
N ILE A 283 -11.75 8.80 -12.06
CA ILE A 283 -11.93 7.46 -12.63
C ILE A 283 -11.18 7.35 -13.96
N GLY A 284 -11.37 8.31 -14.88
CA GLY A 284 -10.72 8.30 -16.18
C GLY A 284 -9.18 8.26 -16.09
N LEU A 285 -8.59 9.11 -15.25
CA LEU A 285 -7.14 9.19 -15.08
C LEU A 285 -6.54 7.98 -14.36
N MET A 286 -7.21 7.46 -13.34
CA MET A 286 -6.73 6.29 -12.60
C MET A 286 -6.85 5.01 -13.44
N LYS A 287 -7.94 4.85 -14.21
CA LYS A 287 -8.06 3.77 -15.21
C LYS A 287 -6.97 3.86 -16.26
N HIS A 288 -6.78 5.04 -16.85
CA HIS A 288 -5.72 5.29 -17.82
C HIS A 288 -4.35 4.89 -17.23
N PHE A 289 -4.05 5.36 -16.03
CA PHE A 289 -2.81 5.03 -15.34
C PHE A 289 -2.63 3.52 -15.17
N LEU A 290 -3.58 2.80 -14.57
CA LEU A 290 -3.46 1.37 -14.30
C LEU A 290 -3.32 0.53 -15.58
N LEU A 291 -4.11 0.85 -16.61
CA LEU A 291 -4.12 0.11 -17.89
C LEU A 291 -2.82 0.27 -18.68
N HIS A 292 -2.11 1.39 -18.51
CA HIS A 292 -0.80 1.61 -19.11
C HIS A 292 0.34 1.13 -18.20
N GLN A 293 0.24 1.39 -16.89
CA GLN A 293 1.28 1.07 -15.92
C GLN A 293 1.52 -0.44 -15.83
N LYS A 294 0.48 -1.26 -15.93
CA LYS A 294 0.63 -2.73 -16.00
C LYS A 294 1.60 -3.17 -17.10
N ASN A 295 1.64 -2.47 -18.24
CA ASN A 295 2.53 -2.79 -19.36
C ASN A 295 3.95 -2.27 -19.15
N ASN A 296 4.14 -1.30 -18.26
CA ASN A 296 5.46 -0.76 -17.91
C ASN A 296 6.19 -1.62 -16.87
N LEU A 297 5.49 -2.49 -16.13
CA LEU A 297 6.07 -3.20 -14.99
C LEU A 297 7.26 -4.09 -15.35
N ARG A 298 7.22 -4.79 -16.50
CA ARG A 298 8.35 -5.59 -16.99
C ARG A 298 9.62 -4.75 -17.11
N ALA A 299 9.50 -3.58 -17.75
CA ALA A 299 10.61 -2.66 -17.95
C ALA A 299 11.09 -2.03 -16.64
N ILE A 300 10.16 -1.69 -15.73
CA ILE A 300 10.49 -1.17 -14.40
C ILE A 300 11.29 -2.21 -13.60
N ILE A 301 10.82 -3.46 -13.52
CA ILE A 301 11.49 -4.53 -12.77
C ILE A 301 12.86 -4.85 -13.39
N GLN A 302 12.97 -4.89 -14.73
CA GLN A 302 14.25 -5.06 -15.40
C GLN A 302 15.23 -3.94 -15.03
N GLN A 303 14.81 -2.67 -15.08
CA GLN A 303 15.66 -1.54 -14.68
C GLN A 303 15.99 -1.55 -13.19
N MET A 304 15.10 -2.05 -12.34
CA MET A 304 15.41 -2.25 -10.92
C MET A 304 16.52 -3.29 -10.74
N ALA A 305 16.44 -4.42 -11.43
CA ALA A 305 17.45 -5.47 -11.41
C ALA A 305 18.81 -5.00 -11.94
N GLU A 306 18.82 -4.29 -13.07
CA GLU A 306 20.04 -3.70 -13.67
C GLU A 306 20.71 -2.65 -12.80
N ARG A 307 19.95 -2.01 -11.89
CA ARG A 307 20.45 -1.01 -10.93
C ARG A 307 20.66 -1.57 -9.53
N GLU A 308 20.84 -2.88 -9.44
CA GLU A 308 21.20 -3.61 -8.23
C GLU A 308 20.17 -3.50 -7.08
N ALA A 309 18.88 -3.39 -7.42
CA ALA A 309 17.82 -3.47 -6.42
C ALA A 309 17.75 -4.86 -5.75
N PHE A 310 18.11 -5.91 -6.49
CA PHE A 310 18.00 -7.31 -6.05
C PHE A 310 19.39 -7.96 -5.99
N ILE A 311 19.76 -8.48 -4.82
CA ILE A 311 21.15 -8.92 -4.53
C ILE A 311 21.61 -10.17 -5.29
N ASN A 312 20.66 -10.95 -5.80
CA ASN A 312 20.91 -12.24 -6.46
C ASN A 312 20.81 -12.18 -7.98
N PHE A 313 20.45 -11.04 -8.55
CA PHE A 313 20.45 -10.86 -10.00
C PHE A 313 21.89 -10.88 -10.53
N ARG A 314 22.16 -11.73 -11.52
CA ARG A 314 23.50 -11.92 -12.12
C ARG A 314 23.66 -11.31 -13.52
N GLY A 315 22.68 -10.53 -13.96
CA GLY A 315 22.62 -9.96 -15.30
C GLY A 315 21.79 -10.79 -16.27
N GLY A 316 21.57 -10.24 -17.47
CA GLY A 316 20.69 -10.82 -18.50
C GLY A 316 19.34 -10.11 -18.61
N MET A 317 18.43 -10.70 -19.39
CA MET A 317 17.09 -10.18 -19.59
C MET A 317 16.07 -11.12 -18.95
N LEU A 318 15.24 -10.60 -18.06
CA LEU A 318 14.14 -11.36 -17.46
C LEU A 318 13.13 -11.75 -18.54
N GLN A 319 12.75 -13.01 -18.56
CA GLN A 319 11.78 -13.57 -19.50
C GLN A 319 10.41 -13.66 -18.83
N TRP A 320 9.36 -13.42 -19.61
CA TRP A 320 8.02 -13.25 -19.09
C TRP A 320 7.04 -14.20 -19.76
N LYS A 321 5.99 -14.60 -19.03
CA LYS A 321 4.87 -15.36 -19.61
C LYS A 321 4.24 -14.53 -20.74
N GLY A 322 4.05 -15.15 -21.91
CA GLY A 322 3.33 -14.51 -23.00
C GLY A 322 1.83 -14.48 -22.72
N LEU A 323 1.17 -13.35 -22.97
CA LEU A 323 -0.28 -13.36 -23.18
C LEU A 323 -0.52 -14.15 -24.48
N ARG A 324 -1.21 -15.29 -24.42
CA ARG A 324 -1.65 -15.96 -25.65
C ARG A 324 -2.53 -14.95 -26.39
N ALA A 325 -2.10 -14.52 -27.57
CA ALA A 325 -2.95 -13.76 -28.47
C ALA A 325 -4.17 -14.63 -28.78
N GLY A 326 -5.30 -14.33 -28.14
CA GLY A 326 -6.59 -14.89 -28.51
C GLY A 326 -6.88 -14.50 -29.95
N THR A 327 -7.13 -15.50 -30.78
CA THR A 327 -7.69 -15.39 -32.13
C THR A 327 -8.80 -14.35 -32.19
N VAL A 328 -8.65 -13.43 -33.14
CA VAL A 328 -9.62 -12.40 -33.58
C VAL A 328 -10.95 -13.04 -33.93
#